data_AF-A0A452RVS1-F1
#
_entry.id   AF-A0A452RVS1-F1
#
_cell.length_a   1.000
_cell.length_b   1.000
_cell.length_c   1.000
_cell.angle_alpha   90.00
_cell.angle_beta   90.00
_cell.angle_gamma   90.00
#
_symmetry.space_group_name_H-M   'P 1'
#
loop_
_entity.id
_entity.type
_entity.pdbx_description
1 polymer ?
#
loop_
_entity_poly.entity_id
_entity_poly.type
_entity_poly.pdbx_seq_one_letter_code
_entity_poly.pdbx_strand_id
1 'polypeptide(L)'
;MRAVLLERERLTSGTTWHTAGLLWQLRPSDVEVELLAHTRRVVSRDLEEETGLHTGWIQNGGLFIASNRQRLDEYKRLMSLGKAYGVESHVLSPAETKALYPLMNVDDLYGTLYVPQDGTMDPAGTCTALSRAAAARGAQVIENCPVTGIRVRTDDFGVRRVAAVETEHGSIQTPCVVNCAGVWAAAVGRMAGVKVPLVAMHHAYVVTERIEGIQVGTSTAPDPRQAVGGAGTWLEPQRLRGGKQPEEVCALRAESLRSRSP
;
A
#
# COMPACT_ATOMS: atom_id res chain seq x y z
N MET A 1 -19.42 -9.82 -18.74
CA MET A 1 -19.41 -10.40 -17.38
C MET A 1 -20.12 -9.42 -16.46
N ARG A 2 -21.11 -9.85 -15.65
CA ARG A 2 -21.75 -8.98 -14.65
C ARG A 2 -21.05 -9.21 -13.31
N ALA A 3 -20.23 -8.28 -12.87
CA ALA A 3 -19.52 -8.36 -11.59
C ALA A 3 -20.31 -7.64 -10.50
N VAL A 4 -20.34 -8.21 -9.30
CA VAL A 4 -20.93 -7.60 -8.10
C VAL A 4 -19.87 -7.56 -7.01
N LEU A 5 -19.59 -6.37 -6.49
CA LEU A 5 -18.74 -6.14 -5.33
C LEU A 5 -19.63 -5.93 -4.11
N LEU A 6 -19.42 -6.74 -3.08
CA LEU A 6 -20.08 -6.60 -1.78
C LEU A 6 -19.05 -6.05 -0.79
N GLU A 7 -19.39 -4.94 -0.15
CA GLU A 7 -18.59 -4.31 0.90
C GLU A 7 -19.39 -4.33 2.20
N ARG A 8 -18.75 -4.73 3.31
CA ARG A 8 -19.41 -4.83 4.61
C ARG A 8 -19.88 -3.47 5.09
N GLU A 9 -19.02 -2.46 4.96
CA GLU A 9 -19.28 -1.09 5.40
C GLU A 9 -19.28 -0.16 4.19
N ARG A 10 -18.30 0.75 4.09
CA ARG A 10 -18.07 1.59 2.93
C ARG A 10 -16.75 1.22 2.26
N LEU A 11 -16.64 1.52 0.97
CA LEU A 11 -15.41 1.39 0.24
C LEU A 11 -14.30 2.11 0.99
N THR A 12 -13.13 1.48 1.02
CA THR A 12 -11.92 1.94 1.73
C THR A 12 -11.93 1.79 3.26
N SER A 13 -13.02 1.32 3.89
CA SER A 13 -13.10 1.15 5.36
C SER A 13 -12.21 0.03 5.94
N GLY A 14 -11.50 -0.73 5.10
CA GLY A 14 -10.46 -1.66 5.52
C GLY A 14 -9.12 -0.99 5.83
N THR A 15 -8.01 -1.61 5.44
CA THR A 15 -6.67 -1.02 5.64
C THR A 15 -6.33 0.07 4.61
N THR A 16 -7.12 0.19 3.55
CA THR A 16 -6.86 1.08 2.41
C THR A 16 -6.89 2.55 2.81
N TRP A 17 -7.80 3.00 3.66
CA TRP A 17 -7.91 4.44 3.99
C TRP A 17 -6.70 4.99 4.77
N HIS A 18 -5.97 4.14 5.50
CA HIS A 18 -4.87 4.54 6.38
C HIS A 18 -3.49 4.12 5.87
N THR A 19 -3.36 3.75 4.59
CA THR A 19 -2.04 3.50 4.00
C THR A 19 -1.33 4.81 3.66
N ALA A 20 -0.01 4.80 3.67
CA ALA A 20 0.81 5.92 3.23
C ALA A 20 0.76 6.15 1.70
N GLY A 21 0.30 5.15 0.93
CA GLY A 21 0.12 5.31 -0.52
C GLY A 21 1.42 5.29 -1.34
N LEU A 22 2.49 4.72 -0.80
CA LEU A 22 3.78 4.57 -1.49
C LEU A 22 3.71 3.50 -2.60
N LEU A 23 4.12 3.85 -3.82
CA LEU A 23 4.23 2.92 -4.95
C LEU A 23 5.66 2.92 -5.48
N TRP A 24 6.42 1.88 -5.12
CA TRP A 24 7.85 1.78 -5.39
C TRP A 24 8.13 0.53 -6.23
N GLN A 25 8.56 0.68 -7.49
CA GLN A 25 8.53 -0.40 -8.48
C GLN A 25 9.58 -1.50 -8.27
N LEU A 26 10.78 -1.16 -7.79
CA LEU A 26 11.85 -2.16 -7.67
C LEU A 26 11.66 -3.07 -6.46
N ARG A 27 11.66 -4.37 -6.73
CA ARG A 27 11.58 -5.45 -5.73
C ARG A 27 12.53 -6.59 -6.12
N PRO A 28 12.91 -7.47 -5.19
CA PRO A 28 13.73 -8.64 -5.50
C PRO A 28 13.03 -9.70 -6.38
N SER A 29 11.71 -9.60 -6.55
CA SER A 29 10.85 -10.50 -7.33
C SER A 29 10.49 -9.88 -8.67
N ASP A 30 10.66 -10.64 -9.74
CA ASP A 30 10.27 -10.27 -11.11
C ASP A 30 8.76 -10.00 -11.24
N VAL A 31 7.94 -10.92 -10.72
CA VAL A 31 6.48 -10.79 -10.75
C VAL A 31 6.01 -9.53 -10.01
N GLU A 32 6.68 -9.17 -8.91
CA GLU A 32 6.36 -7.93 -8.19
C GLU A 32 6.72 -6.69 -9.00
N VAL A 33 7.88 -6.68 -9.67
CA VAL A 33 8.29 -5.55 -10.53
C VAL A 33 7.30 -5.36 -11.67
N GLU A 34 6.88 -6.44 -12.35
CA GLU A 34 5.88 -6.36 -13.42
C GLU A 34 4.52 -5.86 -12.92
N LEU A 35 4.06 -6.38 -11.77
CA LEU A 35 2.81 -5.97 -11.16
C LEU A 35 2.84 -4.48 -10.81
N LEU A 36 3.92 -4.02 -10.18
CA LEU A 36 4.07 -2.62 -9.77
C LEU A 36 4.22 -1.68 -10.97
N ALA A 37 4.92 -2.10 -12.03
CA ALA A 37 4.99 -1.34 -13.28
C ALA A 37 3.60 -1.22 -13.94
N HIS A 38 2.79 -2.29 -13.90
CA HIS A 38 1.41 -2.24 -14.36
C HIS A 38 0.55 -1.33 -13.47
N THR A 39 0.60 -1.48 -12.14
CA THR A 39 -0.11 -0.61 -11.21
C THR A 39 0.25 0.85 -11.42
N ARG A 40 1.54 1.18 -11.56
CA ARG A 40 2.01 2.54 -11.84
C ARG A 40 1.37 3.09 -13.10
N ARG A 41 1.35 2.34 -14.21
CA ARG A 41 0.69 2.76 -15.45
C ARG A 41 -0.81 3.05 -15.24
N VAL A 42 -1.50 2.16 -14.54
CA VAL A 42 -2.94 2.29 -14.26
C VAL A 42 -3.24 3.53 -13.42
N VAL A 43 -2.49 3.75 -12.33
CA VAL A 43 -2.76 4.88 -11.43
C VAL A 43 -2.29 6.21 -12.01
N SER A 44 -1.17 6.24 -12.74
CA SER A 44 -0.59 7.48 -13.26
C SER A 44 -1.25 8.00 -14.54
N ARG A 45 -2.02 7.17 -15.23
CA ARG A 45 -2.53 7.49 -16.56
C ARG A 45 -3.88 6.85 -16.88
N ASP A 46 -3.93 5.51 -16.92
CA ASP A 46 -5.05 4.81 -17.57
C ASP A 46 -6.40 5.11 -16.89
N LEU A 47 -6.43 5.21 -15.54
CA LEU A 47 -7.66 5.53 -14.81
C LEU A 47 -8.17 6.94 -15.07
N GLU A 48 -7.27 7.92 -15.17
CA GLU A 48 -7.66 9.30 -15.45
C GLU A 48 -8.16 9.45 -16.89
N GLU A 49 -7.48 8.82 -17.86
CA GLU A 49 -7.92 8.77 -19.25
C GLU A 49 -9.30 8.12 -19.40
N GLU A 50 -9.57 7.04 -18.66
CA GLU A 50 -10.84 6.32 -18.73
C GLU A 50 -12.00 7.01 -17.99
N THR A 51 -11.72 7.61 -16.84
CA THR A 51 -12.77 8.09 -15.92
C THR A 51 -12.86 9.61 -15.80
N GLY A 52 -11.84 10.34 -16.26
CA GLY A 52 -11.68 11.78 -16.00
C GLY A 52 -11.36 12.12 -14.55
N LEU A 53 -10.98 11.13 -13.73
CA LEU A 53 -10.70 11.31 -12.31
C LEU A 53 -9.21 11.08 -12.03
N HIS A 54 -8.58 12.09 -11.45
CA HIS A 54 -7.21 11.99 -10.99
C HIS A 54 -7.11 11.06 -9.78
N THR A 55 -6.14 10.15 -9.78
CA THR A 55 -5.92 9.14 -8.73
C THR A 55 -5.14 9.67 -7.52
N GLY A 56 -4.76 10.95 -7.56
CA GLY A 56 -3.84 11.56 -6.60
C GLY A 56 -2.38 11.13 -6.82
N TRP A 57 -2.05 10.58 -7.98
CA TRP A 57 -0.68 10.22 -8.33
C TRP A 57 0.25 11.45 -8.31
N ILE A 58 1.36 11.32 -7.60
CA ILE A 58 2.43 12.31 -7.55
C ILE A 58 3.73 11.55 -7.82
N GLN A 59 4.36 11.82 -8.96
CA GLN A 59 5.64 11.23 -9.34
C GLN A 59 6.80 12.02 -8.72
N ASN A 60 7.04 11.80 -7.44
CA ASN A 60 8.17 12.37 -6.70
C ASN A 60 9.39 11.43 -6.63
N GLY A 61 9.36 10.26 -7.27
CA GLY A 61 10.48 9.33 -7.29
C GLY A 61 10.74 8.65 -5.93
N GLY A 62 11.40 7.50 -5.94
CA GLY A 62 11.66 6.70 -4.73
C GLY A 62 13.15 6.63 -4.44
N LEU A 63 13.54 6.76 -3.18
CA LEU A 63 14.93 6.66 -2.74
C LEU A 63 15.09 5.56 -1.69
N PHE A 64 15.84 4.52 -2.04
CA PHE A 64 16.22 3.46 -1.11
C PHE A 64 17.60 3.78 -0.50
N ILE A 65 17.72 3.65 0.82
CA ILE A 65 18.89 4.12 1.60
C ILE A 65 19.82 2.96 1.96
N ALA A 66 21.10 3.05 1.60
CA ALA A 66 22.10 2.06 1.97
C ALA A 66 23.03 2.60 3.07
N SER A 67 22.77 2.19 4.31
CA SER A 67 23.60 2.49 5.49
C SER A 67 24.77 1.51 5.69
N ASN A 68 24.93 0.53 4.80
CA ASN A 68 26.08 -0.37 4.78
C ASN A 68 26.38 -0.86 3.34
N ARG A 69 27.57 -1.47 3.16
CA ARG A 69 28.05 -1.95 1.86
C ARG A 69 27.18 -3.07 1.29
N GLN A 70 26.73 -4.00 2.13
CA GLN A 70 25.89 -5.12 1.70
C GLN A 70 24.58 -4.62 1.08
N ARG A 71 23.93 -3.63 1.71
CA ARG A 71 22.71 -3.01 1.20
C ARG A 71 22.95 -2.28 -0.12
N LEU A 72 24.09 -1.59 -0.25
CA LEU A 72 24.45 -0.93 -1.51
C LEU A 72 24.65 -1.94 -2.65
N ASP A 73 25.27 -3.09 -2.37
CA ASP A 73 25.46 -4.15 -3.36
C ASP A 73 24.14 -4.81 -3.75
N GLU A 74 23.21 -4.99 -2.80
CA GLU A 74 21.83 -5.40 -3.10
C GLU A 74 21.14 -4.40 -4.05
N TYR A 75 21.35 -3.10 -3.84
CA TYR A 75 20.77 -2.06 -4.69
C TYR A 75 21.37 -2.01 -6.10
N LYS A 76 22.67 -2.27 -6.26
CA LYS A 76 23.27 -2.46 -7.59
C LYS A 76 22.65 -3.65 -8.31
N ARG A 77 22.34 -4.74 -7.58
CA ARG A 77 21.62 -5.91 -8.13
C ARG A 77 20.20 -5.54 -8.53
N LEU A 78 19.47 -4.81 -7.70
CA LEU A 78 18.12 -4.32 -8.02
C LEU A 78 18.11 -3.37 -9.21
N MET A 79 19.10 -2.48 -9.34
CA MET A 79 19.25 -1.61 -10.51
C MET A 79 19.46 -2.45 -11.79
N SER A 80 20.26 -3.51 -11.72
CA SER A 80 20.48 -4.41 -12.85
C SER A 80 19.21 -5.16 -13.24
N LEU A 81 18.41 -5.60 -12.25
CA LEU A 81 17.08 -6.17 -12.48
C LEU A 81 16.14 -5.13 -13.13
N GLY A 82 16.12 -3.90 -12.60
CA GLY A 82 15.32 -2.80 -13.14
C GLY A 82 15.58 -2.56 -14.62
N LYS A 83 16.85 -2.60 -15.05
CA LYS A 83 17.22 -2.50 -16.48
C LYS A 83 16.57 -3.59 -17.35
N ALA A 84 16.49 -4.82 -16.85
CA ALA A 84 15.86 -5.92 -17.58
C ALA A 84 14.34 -5.73 -17.74
N TYR A 85 13.69 -5.07 -16.77
CA TYR A 85 12.25 -4.81 -16.76
C TYR A 85 11.88 -3.39 -17.24
N GLY A 86 12.84 -2.62 -17.74
CA GLY A 86 12.60 -1.26 -18.24
C GLY A 86 12.30 -0.21 -17.16
N VAL A 87 12.66 -0.48 -15.90
CA VAL A 87 12.52 0.47 -14.79
C VAL A 87 13.79 1.31 -14.67
N GLU A 88 13.66 2.59 -15.01
CA GLU A 88 14.76 3.56 -14.86
C GLU A 88 15.17 3.69 -13.39
N SER A 89 16.45 3.50 -13.11
CA SER A 89 16.99 3.64 -11.76
C SER A 89 18.48 3.95 -11.75
N HIS A 90 18.93 4.65 -10.71
CA HIS A 90 20.28 5.18 -10.58
C HIS A 90 20.84 4.89 -9.19
N VAL A 91 22.00 4.24 -9.11
CA VAL A 91 22.75 4.17 -7.84
C VAL A 91 23.54 5.46 -7.69
N LEU A 92 23.25 6.21 -6.63
CA LEU A 92 23.83 7.51 -6.33
C LEU A 92 24.84 7.41 -5.18
N SER A 93 25.92 8.17 -5.31
CA SER A 93 26.83 8.47 -4.21
C SER A 93 26.17 9.38 -3.16
N PRO A 94 26.68 9.43 -1.92
CA PRO A 94 26.19 10.34 -0.89
C PRO A 94 26.12 11.82 -1.34
N ALA A 95 27.08 12.28 -2.14
CA ALA A 95 27.09 13.64 -2.66
C ALA A 95 25.95 13.89 -3.67
N GLU A 96 25.72 12.94 -4.59
CA GLU A 96 24.60 13.00 -5.54
C GLU A 96 23.25 12.91 -4.83
N THR A 97 23.15 12.04 -3.81
CA THR A 97 21.97 11.96 -2.94
C THR A 97 21.67 13.29 -2.26
N LYS A 98 22.70 13.96 -1.72
CA LYS A 98 22.56 15.27 -1.06
C LYS A 98 22.14 16.35 -2.06
N ALA A 99 22.64 16.31 -3.29
CA ALA A 99 22.21 17.22 -4.34
C ALA A 99 20.75 17.00 -4.74
N LEU A 100 20.31 15.74 -4.85
CA LEU A 100 18.93 15.38 -5.17
C LEU A 100 17.96 15.71 -4.03
N TYR A 101 18.34 15.43 -2.78
CA TYR A 101 17.52 15.65 -1.60
C TYR A 101 18.33 16.37 -0.49
N PRO A 102 18.40 17.72 -0.54
CA PRO A 102 19.26 18.52 0.34
C PRO A 102 19.02 18.36 1.84
N LEU A 103 17.83 17.92 2.26
CA LEU A 103 17.49 17.74 3.66
C LEU A 103 18.01 16.43 4.28
N MET A 104 18.44 15.46 3.46
CA MET A 104 18.94 14.18 3.97
C MET A 104 20.32 14.36 4.59
N ASN A 105 20.53 13.80 5.78
CA ASN A 105 21.88 13.58 6.29
C ASN A 105 22.50 12.40 5.52
N VAL A 106 23.69 12.59 4.96
CA VAL A 106 24.36 11.59 4.12
C VAL A 106 25.69 11.11 4.71
N ASP A 107 26.07 11.61 5.90
CA ASP A 107 27.37 11.39 6.51
C ASP A 107 27.64 9.90 6.82
N ASP A 108 26.59 9.13 7.08
CA ASP A 108 26.63 7.70 7.40
C ASP A 108 26.13 6.81 6.25
N LEU A 109 25.91 7.37 5.06
CA LEU A 109 25.41 6.63 3.91
C LEU A 109 26.56 6.14 3.02
N TYR A 110 26.39 4.92 2.52
CA TYR A 110 27.27 4.35 1.50
C TYR A 110 26.77 4.70 0.09
N GLY A 111 25.48 5.05 -0.04
CA GLY A 111 24.83 5.47 -1.27
C GLY A 111 23.32 5.24 -1.22
N THR A 112 22.65 5.51 -2.33
CA THR A 112 21.21 5.28 -2.47
C THR A 112 20.85 4.69 -3.82
N LEU A 113 19.70 4.03 -3.93
CA LEU A 113 19.08 3.70 -5.21
C LEU A 113 17.91 4.64 -5.45
N TYR A 114 17.97 5.42 -6.52
CA TYR A 114 16.94 6.37 -6.92
C TYR A 114 16.13 5.83 -8.10
N VAL A 115 14.81 5.89 -8.01
CA VAL A 115 13.86 5.47 -9.05
C VAL A 115 12.95 6.66 -9.38
N PRO A 116 13.23 7.42 -10.47
CA PRO A 116 12.51 8.67 -10.75
C PRO A 116 11.00 8.53 -10.98
N GLN A 117 10.57 7.36 -11.44
CA GLN A 117 9.19 7.10 -11.82
C GLN A 117 8.30 6.56 -10.70
N ASP A 118 8.88 6.32 -9.52
CA ASP A 118 8.14 5.93 -8.32
C ASP A 118 7.41 7.15 -7.73
N GLY A 119 6.58 6.91 -6.72
CA GLY A 119 6.00 8.01 -5.96
C GLY A 119 4.87 7.62 -5.03
N THR A 120 3.90 8.52 -4.91
CA THR A 120 2.78 8.41 -3.98
C THR A 120 1.44 8.55 -4.68
N MET A 121 0.41 7.87 -4.18
CA MET A 121 -0.97 7.99 -4.67
C MET A 121 -1.94 8.24 -3.52
N ASP A 122 -3.11 8.81 -3.83
CA ASP A 122 -4.25 8.83 -2.90
C ASP A 122 -4.98 7.47 -2.98
N PRO A 123 -4.94 6.65 -1.92
CA PRO A 123 -5.58 5.34 -1.92
C PRO A 123 -7.10 5.42 -2.07
N ALA A 124 -7.72 6.43 -1.46
CA ALA A 124 -9.18 6.60 -1.49
C ALA A 124 -9.64 7.13 -2.85
N GLY A 125 -8.94 8.11 -3.40
CA GLY A 125 -9.13 8.60 -4.77
C GLY A 125 -8.97 7.49 -5.80
N THR A 126 -7.93 6.67 -5.67
CA THR A 126 -7.69 5.52 -6.57
C THR A 126 -8.82 4.50 -6.51
N CYS A 127 -9.30 4.14 -5.31
CA CYS A 127 -10.44 3.22 -5.13
C CYS A 127 -11.74 3.79 -5.73
N THR A 128 -11.95 5.10 -5.58
CA THR A 128 -13.09 5.81 -6.18
C THR A 128 -13.03 5.78 -7.71
N ALA A 129 -11.86 6.04 -8.30
CA ALA A 129 -11.67 5.96 -9.74
C ALA A 129 -11.94 4.54 -10.28
N LEU A 130 -11.37 3.51 -9.63
CA LEU A 130 -11.59 2.11 -10.01
C LEU A 130 -13.06 1.68 -9.92
N SER A 131 -13.74 2.02 -8.82
CA SER A 131 -15.14 1.67 -8.63
C SER A 131 -16.07 2.36 -9.64
N ARG A 132 -15.79 3.62 -9.99
CA ARG A 132 -16.52 4.34 -11.05
C ARG A 132 -16.25 3.76 -12.44
N ALA A 133 -14.99 3.43 -12.76
CA ALA A 133 -14.66 2.74 -14.01
C ALA A 133 -15.42 1.41 -14.14
N ALA A 134 -15.44 0.61 -13.07
CA ALA A 134 -16.15 -0.65 -13.04
C ALA A 134 -17.67 -0.47 -13.19
N ALA A 135 -18.26 0.50 -12.49
CA ALA A 135 -19.69 0.79 -12.57
C ALA A 135 -20.11 1.29 -13.96
N ALA A 136 -19.31 2.14 -14.60
CA ALA A 136 -19.52 2.61 -15.96
C ALA A 136 -19.52 1.46 -16.99
N ARG A 137 -18.84 0.35 -16.68
CA ARG A 137 -18.81 -0.89 -17.47
C ARG A 137 -19.85 -1.93 -17.03
N GLY A 138 -20.79 -1.55 -16.16
CA GLY A 138 -21.93 -2.38 -15.74
C GLY A 138 -21.68 -3.29 -14.53
N ALA A 139 -20.58 -3.09 -13.79
CA ALA A 139 -20.43 -3.71 -12.47
C ALA A 139 -21.36 -3.06 -11.44
N GLN A 140 -21.73 -3.81 -10.40
CA GLN A 140 -22.51 -3.29 -9.28
C GLN A 140 -21.64 -3.27 -8.03
N VAL A 141 -21.73 -2.18 -7.26
CA VAL A 141 -21.09 -2.03 -5.96
C VAL A 141 -22.18 -1.87 -4.92
N ILE A 142 -22.18 -2.75 -3.92
CA ILE A 142 -23.17 -2.77 -2.84
C ILE A 142 -22.42 -2.65 -1.51
N GLU A 143 -22.46 -1.44 -0.95
CA GLU A 143 -21.96 -1.11 0.39
C GLU A 143 -22.97 -1.50 1.48
N ASN A 144 -22.54 -1.55 2.73
CA ASN A 144 -23.32 -1.94 3.91
C ASN A 144 -23.95 -3.34 3.77
N CYS A 145 -23.26 -4.25 3.08
CA CYS A 145 -23.76 -5.56 2.71
C CYS A 145 -22.72 -6.65 3.07
N PRO A 146 -22.60 -7.01 4.37
CA PRO A 146 -21.74 -8.10 4.80
C PRO A 146 -22.09 -9.41 4.09
N VAL A 147 -21.05 -10.12 3.63
CA VAL A 147 -21.18 -11.54 3.32
C VAL A 147 -21.30 -12.30 4.63
N THR A 148 -22.38 -13.07 4.79
CA THR A 148 -22.65 -13.90 5.96
C THR A 148 -22.39 -15.39 5.69
N GLY A 149 -22.36 -15.80 4.42
CA GLY A 149 -22.10 -17.19 4.03
C GLY A 149 -21.67 -17.34 2.58
N ILE A 150 -21.00 -18.46 2.29
CA ILE A 150 -20.67 -18.89 0.91
C ILE A 150 -21.22 -20.31 0.76
N ARG A 151 -22.24 -20.45 -0.09
CA ARG A 151 -22.82 -21.76 -0.38
C ARG A 151 -21.95 -22.49 -1.39
N VAL A 152 -21.52 -23.69 -1.01
CA VAL A 152 -20.69 -24.57 -1.83
C VAL A 152 -21.47 -25.84 -2.11
N ARG A 153 -21.45 -26.29 -3.37
CA ARG A 153 -21.98 -27.59 -3.80
C ARG A 153 -20.85 -28.46 -4.31
N THR A 154 -20.99 -29.76 -4.17
CA THR A 154 -20.11 -30.73 -4.82
C THR A 154 -20.74 -31.07 -6.17
N ASP A 155 -19.97 -30.98 -7.25
CA ASP A 155 -20.41 -31.43 -8.57
C ASP A 155 -20.31 -32.96 -8.72
N ASP A 156 -20.77 -33.49 -9.85
CA ASP A 156 -20.80 -34.94 -10.13
C ASP A 156 -19.40 -35.57 -10.15
N PHE A 157 -18.34 -34.77 -10.27
CA PHE A 157 -16.95 -35.21 -10.24
C PHE A 157 -16.31 -35.10 -8.85
N GLY A 158 -17.10 -34.78 -7.81
CA GLY A 158 -16.61 -34.62 -6.44
C GLY A 158 -15.92 -33.28 -6.18
N VAL A 159 -15.97 -32.33 -7.11
CA VAL A 159 -15.29 -31.03 -6.98
C VAL A 159 -16.22 -30.05 -6.27
N ARG A 160 -15.72 -29.43 -5.20
CA ARG A 160 -16.43 -28.36 -4.49
C ARG A 160 -16.41 -27.08 -5.32
N ARG A 161 -17.59 -26.54 -5.62
CA ARG A 161 -17.79 -25.30 -6.38
C ARG A 161 -18.70 -24.35 -5.64
N VAL A 162 -18.44 -23.05 -5.76
CA VAL A 162 -19.36 -22.03 -5.25
C VAL A 162 -20.68 -22.10 -6.03
N ALA A 163 -21.78 -21.95 -5.30
CA ALA A 163 -23.14 -21.88 -5.84
C ALA A 163 -23.79 -20.51 -5.58
N ALA A 164 -23.52 -19.91 -4.42
CA ALA A 164 -24.06 -18.60 -4.06
C ALA A 164 -23.25 -17.91 -2.96
N VAL A 165 -23.41 -16.60 -2.87
CA VAL A 165 -23.01 -15.77 -1.73
C VAL A 165 -24.27 -15.38 -0.96
N GLU A 166 -24.22 -15.46 0.37
CA GLU A 166 -25.34 -15.16 1.26
C GLU A 166 -25.08 -13.83 2.00
N THR A 167 -26.11 -13.01 2.08
CA THR A 167 -26.15 -11.74 2.83
C THR A 167 -27.48 -11.63 3.56
N GLU A 168 -27.63 -10.62 4.43
CA GLU A 168 -28.91 -10.37 5.12
C GLU A 168 -30.03 -9.91 4.17
N HIS A 169 -29.68 -9.47 2.96
CA HIS A 169 -30.61 -9.00 1.94
C HIS A 169 -30.99 -10.08 0.91
N GLY A 170 -30.48 -11.30 1.09
CA GLY A 170 -30.75 -12.44 0.21
C GLY A 170 -29.47 -13.11 -0.31
N SER A 171 -29.63 -13.98 -1.30
CA SER A 171 -28.51 -14.73 -1.88
C SER A 171 -28.25 -14.34 -3.33
N ILE A 172 -26.98 -14.17 -3.69
CA ILE A 172 -26.53 -13.95 -5.06
C ILE A 172 -25.99 -15.27 -5.61
N GLN A 173 -26.70 -15.87 -6.58
CA GLN A 173 -26.21 -17.05 -7.27
C GLN A 173 -25.00 -16.70 -8.15
N THR A 174 -23.89 -17.40 -7.96
CA THR A 174 -22.67 -17.16 -8.73
C THR A 174 -21.82 -18.42 -8.80
N PRO A 175 -21.19 -18.72 -9.94
CA PRO A 175 -20.21 -19.80 -10.04
C PRO A 175 -18.83 -19.42 -9.48
N CYS A 176 -18.58 -18.13 -9.21
CA CYS A 176 -17.26 -17.62 -8.85
C CYS A 176 -17.36 -16.54 -7.77
N VAL A 177 -16.44 -16.60 -6.80
CA VAL A 177 -16.24 -15.59 -5.76
C VAL A 177 -14.75 -15.30 -5.66
N VAL A 178 -14.40 -14.01 -5.66
CA VAL A 178 -13.03 -13.54 -5.42
C VAL A 178 -12.98 -12.93 -4.03
N ASN A 179 -12.15 -13.49 -3.16
CA ASN A 179 -12.02 -13.02 -1.78
C ASN A 179 -11.00 -11.87 -1.70
N CYS A 180 -11.49 -10.64 -1.66
CA CYS A 180 -10.70 -9.41 -1.52
C CYS A 180 -10.86 -8.76 -0.13
N ALA A 181 -11.23 -9.52 0.92
CA ALA A 181 -11.64 -8.98 2.21
C ALA A 181 -10.50 -8.56 3.16
N GLY A 182 -9.31 -8.25 2.63
CA GLY A 182 -8.15 -7.79 3.42
C GLY A 182 -7.86 -8.66 4.65
N VAL A 183 -7.75 -8.04 5.84
CA VAL A 183 -7.51 -8.74 7.10
C VAL A 183 -8.62 -9.74 7.49
N TRP A 184 -9.83 -9.60 6.94
CA TRP A 184 -10.95 -10.51 7.15
C TRP A 184 -10.98 -11.68 6.15
N ALA A 185 -10.03 -11.78 5.22
CA ALA A 185 -9.99 -12.83 4.21
C ALA A 185 -10.04 -14.25 4.80
N ALA A 186 -9.41 -14.47 5.96
CA ALA A 186 -9.48 -15.75 6.66
C ALA A 186 -10.88 -16.07 7.21
N ALA A 187 -11.65 -15.07 7.65
CA ALA A 187 -13.02 -15.28 8.08
C ALA A 187 -13.94 -15.63 6.91
N VAL A 188 -13.80 -14.92 5.78
CA VAL A 188 -14.54 -15.21 4.55
C VAL A 188 -14.16 -16.59 3.99
N GLY A 189 -12.86 -16.94 3.98
CA GLY A 189 -12.40 -18.24 3.52
C GLY A 189 -13.03 -19.41 4.28
N ARG A 190 -13.18 -19.28 5.62
CA ARG A 190 -13.83 -20.30 6.45
C ARG A 190 -15.28 -20.56 6.05
N MET A 191 -16.02 -19.56 5.55
CA MET A 191 -17.39 -19.74 5.08
C MET A 191 -17.47 -20.74 3.90
N ALA A 192 -16.43 -20.81 3.08
CA ALA A 192 -16.31 -21.79 2.00
C ALA A 192 -15.57 -23.08 2.42
N GLY A 193 -15.09 -23.16 3.66
CA GLY A 193 -14.22 -24.25 4.13
C GLY A 193 -12.79 -24.17 3.58
N VAL A 194 -12.29 -22.97 3.28
CA VAL A 194 -10.93 -22.71 2.80
C VAL A 194 -10.11 -22.03 3.91
N LYS A 195 -8.91 -22.54 4.18
CA LYS A 195 -7.98 -21.92 5.12
C LYS A 195 -7.10 -20.91 4.38
N VAL A 196 -7.24 -19.62 4.72
CA VAL A 196 -6.36 -18.55 4.22
C VAL A 196 -5.23 -18.32 5.24
N PRO A 197 -3.95 -18.54 4.88
CA PRO A 197 -2.82 -18.39 5.80
C PRO A 197 -2.41 -16.92 5.93
N LEU A 198 -3.23 -16.13 6.61
CA LEU A 198 -3.02 -14.69 6.83
C LEU A 198 -3.08 -14.35 8.31
N VAL A 199 -2.20 -13.46 8.76
CA VAL A 199 -2.20 -12.86 10.10
C VAL A 199 -2.21 -11.34 9.97
N ALA A 200 -3.05 -10.68 10.76
CA ALA A 200 -3.07 -9.22 10.83
C ALA A 200 -1.94 -8.73 11.74
N MET A 201 -1.26 -7.66 11.34
CA MET A 201 -0.20 -7.02 12.12
C MET A 201 -0.46 -5.53 12.20
N HIS A 202 -0.06 -4.93 13.33
CA HIS A 202 -0.08 -3.48 13.47
C HIS A 202 1.15 -2.89 12.79
N HIS A 203 0.91 -1.82 12.03
CA HIS A 203 1.93 -0.99 11.42
C HIS A 203 1.61 0.47 11.77
N ALA A 204 2.63 1.25 12.09
CA ALA A 204 2.47 2.65 12.50
C ALA A 204 3.28 3.55 11.59
N TYR A 205 2.73 4.74 11.32
CA TYR A 205 3.45 5.84 10.72
C TYR A 205 3.12 7.12 11.51
N VAL A 206 4.01 8.10 11.42
CA VAL A 206 3.87 9.37 12.13
C VAL A 206 3.75 10.48 11.10
N VAL A 207 2.80 11.39 11.33
CA VAL A 207 2.66 12.62 10.56
C VAL A 207 3.10 13.77 11.46
N THR A 208 4.10 14.52 11.03
CA THR A 208 4.61 15.68 11.76
C THR A 208 3.82 16.94 11.41
N GLU A 209 4.02 18.00 12.20
CA GLU A 209 3.68 19.35 11.75
C GLU A 209 4.58 19.81 10.59
N ARG A 210 4.29 20.99 10.04
CA ARG A 210 5.09 21.57 8.95
C ARG A 210 6.52 21.83 9.46
N ILE A 211 7.50 21.31 8.73
CA ILE A 211 8.92 21.56 8.98
C ILE A 211 9.43 22.59 7.96
N GLU A 212 10.16 23.59 8.41
CA GLU A 212 10.79 24.59 7.54
C GLU A 212 11.74 23.94 6.54
N GLY A 213 11.75 24.42 5.30
CA GLY A 213 12.56 23.84 4.21
C GLY A 213 11.93 22.63 3.50
N ILE A 214 10.86 22.02 4.04
CA ILE A 214 10.10 20.96 3.33
C ILE A 214 9.02 21.60 2.45
N GLN A 215 9.12 21.41 1.14
CA GLN A 215 8.07 21.77 0.19
C GLN A 215 7.18 20.56 -0.13
N VAL A 216 5.92 20.83 -0.45
CA VAL A 216 4.99 19.81 -0.95
C VAL A 216 5.36 19.50 -2.40
N GLY A 217 5.98 18.34 -2.68
CA GLY A 217 6.27 17.87 -4.05
C GLY A 217 7.74 17.68 -4.44
N THR A 218 8.72 17.87 -3.53
CA THR A 218 10.12 17.49 -3.79
C THR A 218 10.33 15.97 -3.71
N SER A 219 11.39 15.48 -4.36
CA SER A 219 11.60 14.05 -4.58
C SER A 219 11.54 13.21 -3.30
N THR A 220 10.85 12.07 -3.29
CA THR A 220 10.75 11.24 -2.09
C THR A 220 11.98 10.35 -1.91
N ALA A 221 13.01 10.91 -1.28
CA ALA A 221 13.42 10.26 -0.04
C ALA A 221 12.17 10.16 0.82
N PRO A 222 11.82 8.98 1.37
CA PRO A 222 10.52 8.77 1.97
C PRO A 222 10.25 9.97 2.88
N ASP A 223 9.17 10.66 2.56
CA ASP A 223 8.79 11.90 3.22
C ASP A 223 8.90 11.66 4.73
N PRO A 224 9.55 12.49 5.55
CA PRO A 224 9.41 12.31 7.00
C PRO A 224 7.92 12.33 7.46
N ARG A 225 6.98 12.76 6.60
CA ARG A 225 5.52 12.62 6.77
C ARG A 225 4.96 11.20 6.48
N GLN A 226 5.73 10.29 5.88
CA GLN A 226 5.29 8.93 5.47
C GLN A 226 6.39 7.84 5.57
N ALA A 227 7.61 8.17 6.00
CA ALA A 227 8.75 7.27 6.12
C ALA A 227 8.67 6.41 7.39
N VAL A 228 7.64 5.59 7.52
CA VAL A 228 7.73 4.42 8.40
C VAL A 228 7.19 3.20 7.67
N GLY A 229 8.12 2.31 7.32
CA GLY A 229 7.96 0.87 7.16
C GLY A 229 7.47 0.35 5.81
N GLY A 230 8.21 -0.63 5.29
CA GLY A 230 7.67 -1.48 4.23
C GLY A 230 8.64 -2.27 3.34
N ALA A 231 9.77 -2.78 3.84
CA ALA A 231 10.43 -3.97 3.27
C ALA A 231 11.51 -4.50 4.24
N GLY A 232 11.17 -5.56 4.99
CA GLY A 232 12.13 -6.57 5.46
C GLY A 232 13.45 -6.12 6.08
N THR A 233 13.46 -5.05 6.88
CA THR A 233 14.63 -4.71 7.70
C THR A 233 14.18 -4.65 9.14
N TRP A 234 14.37 -5.76 9.85
CA TRP A 234 14.24 -5.82 11.30
C TRP A 234 15.27 -4.86 11.90
N LEU A 235 14.82 -3.69 12.36
CA LEU A 235 15.61 -2.87 13.25
C LEU A 235 15.56 -3.54 14.63
N GLU A 236 16.59 -4.31 14.96
CA GLU A 236 16.90 -4.57 16.37
C GLU A 236 17.00 -3.23 17.11
N PRO A 237 16.47 -3.13 18.35
CA PRO A 237 16.49 -1.89 19.10
C PRO A 237 17.92 -1.59 19.57
N GLN A 238 18.72 -0.96 18.71
CA GLN A 238 19.99 -0.40 19.12
C GLN A 238 19.76 0.93 19.83
N ARG A 239 19.97 0.86 21.15
CA ARG A 239 20.12 1.95 22.14
C ARG A 239 20.24 3.34 21.51
N LEU A 240 19.15 4.11 21.62
CA LEU A 240 19.26 5.57 21.63
C LEU A 240 20.21 5.95 22.76
N ARG A 241 21.29 6.66 22.43
CA ARG A 241 22.15 7.29 23.44
C ARG A 241 21.30 8.32 24.18
N GLY A 242 21.07 8.07 25.46
CA GLY A 242 20.29 8.96 26.33
C GLY A 242 19.08 8.29 26.97
N GLY A 243 19.28 7.14 27.63
CA GLY A 243 18.63 6.79 28.91
C GLY A 243 17.13 7.06 29.15
N LYS A 244 16.27 7.12 28.13
CA LYS A 244 14.82 7.20 28.28
C LYS A 244 14.16 6.06 27.53
N GLN A 245 13.30 5.33 28.23
CA GLN A 245 12.59 4.19 27.69
C GLN A 245 11.58 4.62 26.60
N PRO A 246 11.20 3.73 25.66
CA PRO A 246 10.30 4.04 24.54
C PRO A 246 8.86 4.45 24.94
N GLU A 247 8.56 4.50 26.23
CA GLU A 247 7.21 4.63 26.77
C GLU A 247 6.81 6.11 26.96
N GLU A 248 7.79 7.03 26.97
CA GLU A 248 7.56 8.47 27.20
C GLU A 248 7.19 9.29 25.94
N VAL A 249 7.29 8.72 24.74
CA VAL A 249 6.91 9.43 23.49
C VAL A 249 5.45 9.16 23.08
N CYS A 250 4.78 8.22 23.75
CA CYS A 250 3.43 7.78 23.39
C CYS A 250 2.29 8.53 24.10
N ALA A 251 2.59 9.56 24.91
CA ALA A 251 1.60 10.21 25.78
C ALA A 251 1.64 11.75 25.70
N LEU A 252 1.34 12.33 24.53
CA LEU A 252 1.10 13.77 24.40
C LEU A 252 0.00 14.11 23.37
N ARG A 253 -1.16 13.44 23.46
CA ARG A 253 -2.48 14.02 23.06
C ARG A 253 -3.65 13.09 23.42
N ALA A 254 -3.91 12.88 24.71
CA ALA A 254 -5.17 12.28 25.17
C ALA A 254 -5.87 13.08 26.28
N GLU A 255 -5.23 14.10 26.88
CA GLU A 255 -5.80 14.83 28.03
C GLU A 255 -6.39 16.21 27.72
N SER A 256 -6.20 16.79 26.54
CA SER A 256 -6.68 18.17 26.27
C SER A 256 -8.11 18.27 25.72
N LEU A 257 -8.88 17.17 25.64
CA LEU A 257 -10.26 17.18 25.10
C LEU A 257 -11.35 16.85 26.13
N ARG A 258 -11.05 16.81 27.43
CA ARG A 258 -12.06 16.60 28.50
C ARG A 258 -12.38 17.82 29.36
N SER A 259 -11.95 19.01 28.99
CA SER A 259 -12.34 20.22 29.74
C SER A 259 -12.50 21.42 28.81
N ARG A 260 -13.69 21.55 28.21
CA ARG A 260 -14.30 22.83 27.78
C ARG A 260 -15.73 22.59 27.26
N SER A 261 -16.67 22.59 28.18
CA SER A 261 -18.06 23.05 28.08
C SER A 261 -18.44 23.43 29.52
N PRO A 262 -19.20 24.51 29.78
CA PRO A 262 -20.29 25.06 28.96
C PRO A 262 -19.86 26.13 27.96
#